data_AF-A0A9Q1GCF4-F1
#
_entry.id   AF-A0A9Q1GCF4-F1
#
_cell.length_a   1.000
_cell.length_b   1.000
_cell.length_c   1.000
_cell.angle_alpha   90.00
_cell.angle_beta   90.00
_cell.angle_gamma   90.00
#
_symmetry.space_group_name_H-M   'P 1'
#
loop_
_entity.id
_entity.type
_entity.pdbx_description
1 polymer ?
#
loop_
_entity_poly.entity_id
_entity_poly.type
_entity_poly.pdbx_seq_one_letter_code
_entity_poly.pdbx_strand_id
1 'polypeptide(L)'
;MPMLPLQDPEELEMGSFWAEMATRKHKVTGVSQFQRLASIAKLVLVLPHSNADAERVFSVVGLNKTKTTNSLALDGTLSSIMTIKMAGLEPCFKWEPSSTLIKASKTATSQYNKAHKS
;
A
#
# COMPACT_ATOMS: atom_id res chain seq x y z
N MET A 1 4.05 -1.99 -18.32
CA MET A 1 5.29 -1.79 -17.53
C MET A 1 4.89 -1.12 -16.23
N PRO A 2 4.99 -1.76 -15.06
CA PRO A 2 4.75 -1.03 -13.83
C PRO A 2 5.93 -0.08 -13.66
N MET A 3 5.67 1.22 -13.67
CA MET A 3 6.63 2.17 -13.11
C MET A 3 6.71 1.84 -11.62
N LEU A 4 7.80 1.16 -11.23
CA LEU A 4 8.31 1.29 -9.87
C LEU A 4 8.42 2.79 -9.59
N PRO A 5 8.15 3.26 -8.36
CA PRO A 5 8.48 4.63 -8.03
C PRO A 5 9.95 4.80 -8.40
N LEU A 6 10.25 5.79 -9.23
CA LEU A 6 11.61 6.27 -9.40
C LEU A 6 11.99 6.84 -8.05
N GLN A 7 12.44 5.98 -7.13
CA GLN A 7 13.04 6.42 -5.89
C GLN A 7 14.26 7.23 -6.29
N ASP A 8 14.24 8.50 -5.92
CA ASP A 8 15.30 9.43 -6.27
C ASP A 8 16.63 8.84 -5.76
N PRO A 9 17.69 8.85 -6.59
CA PRO A 9 19.00 8.30 -6.21
C PRO A 9 19.52 8.86 -4.87
N GLU A 10 19.18 10.11 -4.57
CA GLU A 10 19.52 10.81 -3.32
C GLU A 10 18.79 10.22 -2.09
N GLU A 11 17.55 9.72 -2.24
CA GLU A 11 16.82 9.07 -1.14
C GLU A 11 17.43 7.70 -0.79
N LEU A 12 17.86 6.95 -1.81
CA LEU A 12 18.57 5.68 -1.62
C LEU A 12 19.92 5.88 -0.91
N GLU A 13 20.62 6.99 -1.21
CA GLU A 13 21.85 7.38 -0.54
C GLU A 13 21.61 7.73 0.94
N MET A 14 20.60 8.55 1.23
CA MET A 14 20.23 8.94 2.60
C MET A 14 19.75 7.77 3.46
N GLY A 15 18.95 6.86 2.89
CA GLY A 15 18.50 5.65 3.57
C GLY A 15 19.68 4.73 3.93
N SER A 16 20.63 4.57 3.01
CA SER A 16 21.84 3.76 3.22
C SER A 16 22.73 4.36 4.30
N PHE A 17 22.93 5.68 4.28
CA PHE A 17 23.69 6.38 5.32
C PHE A 17 23.11 6.14 6.72
N TRP A 18 21.81 6.31 6.90
CA TRP A 18 21.18 6.13 8.22
C TRP A 18 21.11 4.65 8.64
N ALA A 19 21.04 3.72 7.69
CA ALA A 19 21.18 2.29 7.96
C ALA A 19 22.56 1.95 8.54
N GLU A 20 23.64 2.48 7.96
CA GLU A 20 24.99 2.32 8.50
C GLU A 20 25.11 2.92 9.90
N MET A 21 24.61 4.14 10.09
CA MET A 21 24.65 4.84 11.38
C MET A 21 23.90 4.09 12.49
N ALA A 22 22.83 3.36 12.14
CA ALA A 22 22.08 2.51 13.09
C ALA A 22 22.91 1.33 13.60
N THR A 23 23.81 0.79 12.77
CA THR A 23 24.65 -0.38 13.11
C THR A 23 25.90 0.00 13.92
N ARG A 24 26.25 1.28 13.96
CA ARG A 24 27.49 1.75 14.61
C ARG A 24 27.42 1.57 16.13
N LYS A 25 28.41 0.88 16.68
CA LYS A 25 28.55 0.64 18.11
C LYS A 25 29.64 1.53 18.71
N HIS A 26 29.41 1.99 19.93
CA HIS A 26 30.42 2.69 20.70
C HIS A 26 31.58 1.74 21.01
N LYS A 27 32.82 2.17 20.70
CA LYS A 27 34.01 1.30 20.71
C LYS A 27 34.31 0.68 22.07
N VAL A 28 33.93 1.35 23.16
CA VAL A 28 34.26 0.93 24.54
C VAL A 28 33.13 0.15 25.18
N THR A 29 31.89 0.54 24.93
CA THR A 29 30.70 0.01 25.64
C THR A 29 29.90 -0.96 24.80
N GLY A 30 30.16 -1.06 23.49
CA GLY A 30 29.47 -1.98 22.57
C GLY A 30 28.01 -1.64 22.29
N VAL A 31 27.44 -0.63 22.95
CA VAL A 31 26.06 -0.18 22.72
C VAL A 31 25.95 0.65 21.44
N SER A 32 24.78 0.64 20.81
CA SER A 32 24.51 1.43 19.60
C SER A 32 24.72 2.92 19.86
N GLN A 33 25.62 3.53 19.11
CA GLN A 33 26.06 4.91 19.32
C GLN A 33 24.97 5.93 18.95
N PHE A 34 24.17 5.62 17.93
CA PHE A 34 23.18 6.55 17.36
C PHE A 34 21.76 5.97 17.32
N GLN A 35 21.43 5.01 18.19
CA GLN A 35 20.14 4.30 18.14
C GLN A 35 18.92 5.23 18.08
N ARG A 36 18.88 6.23 18.96
CA ARG A 36 17.77 7.19 19.02
C ARG A 36 17.69 8.03 17.75
N LEU A 37 18.84 8.52 17.28
CA LEU A 37 18.91 9.38 16.09
C LEU A 37 18.55 8.60 14.82
N ALA A 38 19.08 7.38 14.66
CA ALA A 38 18.72 6.49 13.56
C ALA A 38 17.22 6.13 13.57
N SER A 39 16.60 5.98 14.75
CA SER A 39 15.16 5.75 14.86
C SER A 39 14.34 6.96 14.36
N ILE A 40 14.78 8.17 14.69
CA ILE A 40 14.14 9.41 14.21
C ILE A 40 14.33 9.55 12.70
N ALA A 41 15.55 9.34 12.19
CA ALA A 41 15.82 9.42 10.76
C ALA A 41 14.98 8.41 9.97
N LYS A 42 14.87 7.18 10.46
CA LYS A 42 13.97 6.17 9.88
C LYS A 42 12.53 6.65 9.83
N LEU A 43 12.02 7.26 10.91
CA LEU A 43 10.66 7.80 10.93
C LEU A 43 10.49 8.91 9.89
N VAL A 44 11.43 9.86 9.82
CA VAL A 44 11.35 10.99 8.88
C VAL A 44 11.42 10.52 7.43
N LEU A 45 12.31 9.58 7.11
CA LEU A 45 12.52 9.07 5.75
C LEU A 45 11.38 8.18 5.23
N VAL A 46 10.51 7.65 6.11
CA VAL A 46 9.31 6.91 5.69
C VAL A 46 8.06 7.78 5.64
N LEU A 47 8.14 9.03 6.10
CA LEU A 47 7.04 9.97 5.97
C LEU A 47 6.99 10.45 4.52
N PRO A 48 5.84 10.35 3.84
CA PRO A 48 5.72 10.91 2.50
C PRO A 48 5.97 12.42 2.55
N HIS A 49 7.03 12.87 1.89
CA HIS A 49 7.45 14.28 1.87
C HIS A 49 6.51 15.17 1.03
N SER A 50 5.63 14.56 0.22
CA SER A 50 4.62 15.25 -0.58
C SER A 50 3.23 14.68 -0.32
N ASN A 51 2.23 15.55 -0.29
CA ASN A 51 0.83 15.14 -0.22
C ASN A 51 0.30 14.58 -1.56
N ALA A 52 1.09 14.64 -2.64
CA ALA A 52 0.66 14.26 -3.99
C ALA A 52 0.14 12.81 -4.08
N ASP A 53 0.74 11.87 -3.35
CA ASP A 53 0.27 10.48 -3.32
C ASP A 53 -1.07 10.32 -2.60
N ALA A 54 -1.27 11.05 -1.50
CA ALA A 54 -2.55 11.09 -0.81
C ALA A 54 -3.64 11.75 -1.67
N GLU A 55 -3.32 12.87 -2.35
CA GLU A 55 -4.22 13.54 -3.29
C GLU A 55 -4.57 12.64 -4.48
N ARG A 56 -3.61 11.86 -4.99
CA ARG A 56 -3.86 10.85 -6.01
C ARG A 56 -4.84 9.79 -5.52
N VAL A 57 -4.68 9.30 -4.29
CA VAL A 57 -5.63 8.35 -3.66
C VAL A 57 -7.02 8.97 -3.56
N PHE A 58 -7.13 10.22 -3.07
CA PHE A 58 -8.40 10.93 -2.93
C PHE A 58 -9.08 11.17 -4.27
N SER A 59 -8.32 11.48 -5.32
CA SER A 59 -8.84 11.63 -6.69
C SER A 59 -9.47 10.33 -7.19
N VAL A 60 -8.77 9.19 -7.02
CA VAL A 60 -9.31 7.88 -7.40
C VAL A 60 -10.57 7.54 -6.60
N VAL A 61 -10.58 7.80 -5.29
CA VAL A 61 -11.78 7.60 -4.44
C VAL A 61 -12.93 8.49 -4.92
N GLY A 62 -12.67 9.77 -5.19
CA GLY A 62 -13.67 10.73 -5.65
C GLY A 62 -14.31 10.32 -6.97
N LEU A 63 -13.50 9.85 -7.93
CA LEU A 63 -14.00 9.32 -9.20
C LEU A 63 -14.92 8.12 -9.01
N ASN A 64 -14.55 7.15 -8.16
CA ASN A 64 -15.32 5.92 -7.96
C ASN A 64 -16.55 6.09 -7.04
N LYS A 65 -16.58 7.14 -6.23
CA LYS A 65 -17.70 7.48 -5.34
C LYS A 65 -18.79 8.28 -6.06
N THR A 66 -18.44 9.06 -7.07
CA THR A 66 -19.38 9.97 -7.77
C THR A 66 -20.19 9.25 -8.84
N LYS A 67 -21.44 9.70 -9.06
CA LYS A 67 -22.43 9.07 -9.97
C LYS A 67 -22.02 8.98 -11.44
N THR A 68 -20.97 9.69 -11.84
CA THR A 68 -20.42 9.65 -13.21
C THR A 68 -19.64 8.38 -13.50
N THR A 69 -19.22 7.62 -12.47
CA THR A 69 -18.74 6.24 -12.61
C THR A 69 -19.50 5.34 -11.64
N ASN A 70 -19.16 4.05 -11.54
CA ASN A 70 -19.91 2.95 -10.91
C ASN A 70 -20.44 3.14 -9.46
N SER A 71 -20.26 4.32 -8.84
CA SER A 71 -20.85 4.77 -7.57
C SER A 71 -20.75 3.73 -6.47
N LEU A 72 -19.52 3.28 -6.23
CA LEU A 72 -19.25 2.27 -5.22
C LEU A 72 -19.44 2.85 -3.81
N ALA A 73 -20.04 2.07 -2.92
CA ALA A 73 -20.15 2.43 -1.52
C ALA A 73 -18.75 2.62 -0.93
N LEU A 74 -18.54 3.78 -0.28
CA LEU A 74 -17.27 4.11 0.36
C LEU A 74 -16.95 3.09 1.46
N ASP A 75 -17.93 2.82 2.31
CA ASP A 75 -17.84 1.79 3.35
C ASP A 75 -17.97 0.40 2.72
N GLY A 76 -17.10 -0.51 3.14
CA GLY A 76 -16.96 -1.84 2.56
C GLY A 76 -16.24 -1.82 1.20
N THR A 77 -16.98 -1.73 0.10
CA THR A 77 -16.50 -2.11 -1.24
C THR A 77 -15.36 -1.24 -1.75
N LEU A 78 -15.55 0.08 -1.82
CA LEU A 78 -14.54 0.97 -2.39
C LEU A 78 -13.27 0.99 -1.52
N SER A 79 -13.42 1.04 -0.19
CA SER A 79 -12.29 0.99 0.74
C SER A 79 -11.48 -0.31 0.63
N SER A 80 -12.16 -1.46 0.45
CA SER A 80 -11.50 -2.75 0.28
C SER A 80 -10.70 -2.82 -1.03
N ILE A 81 -11.30 -2.37 -2.15
CA ILE A 81 -10.64 -2.33 -3.45
C ILE A 81 -9.42 -1.41 -3.42
N MET A 82 -9.57 -0.21 -2.84
CA MET A 82 -8.48 0.76 -2.75
C MET A 82 -7.33 0.25 -1.88
N THR A 83 -7.63 -0.42 -0.76
CA THR A 83 -6.62 -1.04 0.10
C THR A 83 -5.76 -2.04 -0.68
N ILE A 84 -6.39 -2.96 -1.42
CA ILE A 84 -5.67 -3.96 -2.22
C ILE A 84 -4.86 -3.28 -3.33
N LYS A 85 -5.46 -2.30 -4.01
CA LYS A 85 -4.81 -1.57 -5.11
C LYS A 85 -3.58 -0.77 -4.66
N MET A 86 -3.63 -0.20 -3.46
CA MET A 86 -2.53 0.61 -2.91
C MET A 86 -1.46 -0.22 -2.20
N ALA A 87 -1.80 -1.40 -1.68
CA ALA A 87 -0.83 -2.28 -1.03
C ALA A 87 0.27 -2.81 -1.99
N GLY A 88 0.11 -2.65 -3.31
CA GLY A 88 1.16 -2.96 -4.29
C GLY A 88 1.59 -4.43 -4.30
N LEU A 89 0.72 -5.33 -3.82
CA LEU A 89 1.08 -6.70 -3.44
C LEU A 89 1.54 -7.61 -4.59
N GLU A 90 1.33 -7.22 -5.85
CA GLU A 90 1.92 -7.70 -7.12
C GLU A 90 1.07 -7.07 -8.26
N PRO A 91 1.55 -6.99 -9.51
CA PRO A 91 0.71 -6.63 -10.65
C PRO A 91 -0.53 -7.53 -10.75
N CYS A 92 -1.71 -6.94 -10.97
CA CYS A 92 -2.99 -7.65 -10.91
C CYS A 92 -3.10 -8.87 -11.85
N PHE A 93 -2.35 -8.88 -12.95
CA PHE A 93 -2.35 -9.99 -13.91
C PHE A 93 -1.58 -11.22 -13.43
N LYS A 94 -0.75 -11.11 -12.39
CA LYS A 94 -0.06 -12.24 -11.75
C LYS A 94 -0.85 -12.80 -10.57
N TRP A 95 -1.83 -12.05 -10.08
CA TRP A 95 -2.63 -12.50 -8.95
C TRP A 95 -3.57 -13.61 -9.43
N GLU A 96 -3.42 -14.80 -8.86
CA GLU A 96 -4.34 -15.90 -9.07
C GLU A 96 -5.23 -16.08 -7.83
N PRO A 97 -6.57 -16.07 -8.00
CA PRO A 97 -7.49 -16.32 -6.90
C PRO A 97 -7.36 -17.75 -6.39
N SER A 98 -7.39 -17.91 -5.07
CA SER A 98 -7.39 -19.25 -4.47
C SER A 98 -8.66 -20.03 -4.84
N SER A 99 -8.55 -21.35 -4.89
CA SER A 99 -9.70 -22.23 -5.15
C SER A 99 -10.84 -22.05 -4.13
N THR A 100 -10.49 -21.70 -2.88
CA THR A 100 -11.46 -21.38 -1.83
C THR A 100 -12.24 -20.10 -2.14
N LEU A 101 -11.55 -19.04 -2.58
CA LEU A 101 -12.17 -17.78 -2.96
C LEU A 101 -13.07 -17.96 -4.18
N ILE A 102 -12.62 -18.70 -5.21
CA ILE A 102 -13.42 -19.00 -6.40
C ILE A 102 -14.71 -19.72 -6.01
N LYS A 103 -14.64 -20.73 -5.13
CA LYS A 103 -15.83 -21.47 -4.65
C LYS A 103 -16.78 -20.55 -3.90
N ALA A 104 -16.27 -19.74 -2.98
CA ALA A 104 -17.10 -18.79 -2.22
C ALA A 104 -17.82 -17.79 -3.15
N SER A 105 -17.10 -17.21 -4.11
CA SER A 105 -17.66 -16.28 -5.10
C SER A 105 -18.76 -16.94 -5.93
N LYS A 106 -18.53 -18.15 -6.46
CA LYS A 106 -19.53 -18.90 -7.24
C LYS A 106 -20.79 -19.19 -6.41
N THR A 107 -20.61 -19.58 -5.15
CA THR A 107 -21.74 -19.84 -4.23
C THR A 107 -22.56 -18.57 -4.00
N ALA A 108 -21.91 -17.44 -3.72
CA ALA A 108 -22.59 -16.16 -3.53
C ALA A 108 -23.37 -15.72 -4.78
N THR A 109 -22.77 -15.83 -5.97
CA THR A 109 -23.46 -15.54 -7.25
C THR A 109 -24.65 -16.47 -7.46
N SER A 110 -24.49 -17.77 -7.19
CA SER A 110 -25.58 -18.74 -7.32
C SER A 110 -26.74 -18.43 -6.38
N GLN A 111 -26.47 -18.05 -5.13
CA GLN A 111 -27.49 -17.66 -4.15
C GLN A 111 -28.24 -16.41 -4.61
N TYR A 112 -27.54 -15.37 -5.04
CA TYR A 112 -28.15 -14.15 -5.57
C TYR A 112 -29.07 -14.45 -6.75
N ASN A 113 -28.58 -15.21 -7.74
CA ASN A 113 -29.36 -15.56 -8.93
C ASN A 113 -30.60 -16.39 -8.60
N LYS A 114 -30.55 -17.23 -7.56
CA LYS A 114 -31.73 -17.96 -7.07
C LYS A 114 -32.74 -17.05 -6.40
N ALA A 115 -32.27 -16.11 -5.57
CA ALA A 115 -33.12 -15.18 -4.85
C ALA A 115 -33.82 -14.15 -5.75
N HIS A 116 -33.18 -13.79 -6.88
CA HIS A 116 -33.66 -12.79 -7.84
C HIS A 116 -34.07 -13.41 -9.18
N LYS A 117 -34.42 -14.70 -9.18
CA LYS A 117 -34.94 -15.36 -10.37
C LYS A 117 -36.37 -14.85 -10.62
N SER A 118 -36.58 -14.16 -11.74
CA SER A 118 -37.90 -13.70 -12.17
C SER A 118 -38.83 -14.86 -12.53
#